data_AF-A0A920BEB6-F1
#
_entry.id   AF-A0A920BEB6-F1
#
_cell.length_a   1.000
_cell.length_b   1.000
_cell.length_c   1.000
_cell.angle_alpha   90.00
_cell.angle_beta   90.00
_cell.angle_gamma   90.00
#
_symmetry.space_group_name_H-M   'P 1'
#
loop_
_entity.id
_entity.type
_entity.pdbx_description
1 polymer ?
#
loop_
_entity_poly.entity_id
_entity_poly.type
_entity_poly.pdbx_seq_one_letter_code
_entity_poly.pdbx_strand_id
1 'polypeptide(L)'
;MKDFHTSINIRGVHIVNYFNWEEKLDRLYRKVVNPSNLCYGIVSNSERISKTDQYGKLSNGLTYRFHNKIDTLSHANITQLSRIEFDRIFKNYDSLIDEEKCDFYHLEKNQGFYMEILVYPLVGKDNKKCLILFNFDKSKQDDLDKMTEAIYKFIDD
;
A
#
# COMPACT_ATOMS: atom_id res chain seq x y z
N MET A 1 -17.51 3.81 17.06
CA MET A 1 -16.14 3.59 16.54
C MET A 1 -16.34 2.88 15.22
N LYS A 2 -15.79 3.40 14.10
CA LYS A 2 -15.86 2.67 12.83
C LYS A 2 -14.93 1.48 12.98
N ASP A 3 -15.50 0.29 13.03
CA ASP A 3 -14.79 -0.96 13.24
C ASP A 3 -13.69 -1.12 12.18
N PHE A 4 -12.48 -1.41 12.63
CA PHE A 4 -11.33 -1.68 11.79
C PHE A 4 -11.63 -2.91 10.92
N HIS A 5 -11.39 -2.82 9.62
CA HIS A 5 -11.60 -3.95 8.71
C HIS A 5 -10.55 -5.02 8.98
N THR A 6 -10.95 -6.09 9.65
CA THR A 6 -10.23 -7.37 9.71
C THR A 6 -10.88 -8.31 8.70
N SER A 7 -10.15 -8.68 7.64
CA SER A 7 -10.62 -9.78 6.79
C SER A 7 -10.60 -11.08 7.61
N ILE A 8 -11.39 -12.07 7.18
CA ILE A 8 -11.48 -13.39 7.84
C ILE A 8 -10.11 -14.11 7.84
N ASN A 9 -9.19 -13.71 6.96
CA ASN A 9 -7.84 -14.24 6.86
C ASN A 9 -6.83 -13.21 7.37
N ILE A 10 -6.75 -13.05 8.69
CA ILE A 10 -5.70 -12.24 9.33
C ILE A 10 -4.34 -12.81 8.91
N ARG A 11 -3.67 -12.14 7.99
CA ARG A 11 -2.24 -12.31 7.79
C ARG A 11 -1.65 -10.92 7.99
N GLY A 12 -0.66 -10.80 8.86
CA GLY A 12 0.07 -9.53 9.02
C GLY A 12 0.73 -9.08 7.71
N VAL A 13 1.69 -8.14 7.80
CA VAL A 13 2.43 -7.60 6.65
C VAL A 13 2.69 -8.65 5.56
N HIS A 14 2.15 -8.42 4.36
CA HIS A 14 2.22 -9.41 3.29
C HIS A 14 3.61 -9.36 2.63
N ILE A 15 4.29 -10.51 2.63
CA ILE A 15 5.65 -10.66 2.12
C ILE A 15 5.60 -11.08 0.64
N VAL A 16 6.11 -10.21 -0.23
CA VAL A 16 6.34 -10.50 -1.65
C VAL A 16 7.75 -11.09 -1.81
N ASN A 17 7.86 -12.42 -1.81
CA ASN A 17 9.14 -13.14 -1.74
C ASN A 17 9.97 -13.21 -3.05
N TYR A 18 9.66 -12.39 -4.05
CA TYR A 18 10.15 -12.57 -5.42
C TYR A 18 11.21 -11.54 -5.86
N PHE A 19 12.12 -11.97 -6.73
CA PHE A 19 13.13 -11.13 -7.38
C PHE A 19 12.56 -10.26 -8.53
N ASN A 20 11.25 -10.05 -8.58
CA ASN A 20 10.56 -9.21 -9.58
C ASN A 20 9.63 -8.16 -8.94
N TRP A 21 10.06 -7.59 -7.81
CA TRP A 21 9.31 -6.61 -7.02
C TRP A 21 8.64 -5.49 -7.84
N GLU A 22 9.39 -4.76 -8.67
CA GLU A 22 8.82 -3.66 -9.48
C GLU A 22 7.81 -4.16 -10.52
N GLU A 23 8.03 -5.36 -11.09
CA GLU A 23 7.05 -6.01 -11.96
C GLU A 23 5.75 -6.35 -11.21
N LYS A 24 5.86 -6.88 -9.98
CA LYS A 24 4.71 -7.17 -9.13
C LYS A 24 3.93 -5.91 -8.78
N LEU A 25 4.62 -4.83 -8.38
CA LEU A 25 3.99 -3.53 -8.14
C LEU A 25 3.27 -2.99 -9.37
N ASP A 26 3.86 -3.13 -10.57
CA ASP A 26 3.22 -2.69 -11.80
C ASP A 26 2.00 -3.56 -12.17
N ARG A 27 2.05 -4.87 -11.93
CA ARG A 27 0.89 -5.77 -12.11
C ARG A 27 -0.23 -5.43 -11.15
N LEU A 28 0.09 -5.26 -9.86
CA LEU A 28 -0.86 -4.80 -8.84
C LEU A 28 -1.48 -3.45 -9.24
N TYR A 29 -0.66 -2.50 -9.67
CA TYR A 29 -1.15 -1.21 -10.13
C TYR A 29 -2.15 -1.35 -11.28
N ARG A 30 -1.80 -2.09 -12.34
CA ARG A 30 -2.63 -2.20 -13.55
C ARG A 30 -3.91 -3.02 -13.34
N LYS A 31 -3.87 -4.04 -12.48
CA LYS A 31 -4.96 -5.02 -12.35
C LYS A 31 -5.86 -4.76 -11.14
N VAL A 32 -5.34 -4.12 -10.11
CA VAL A 32 -6.05 -3.92 -8.83
C VAL A 32 -6.27 -2.45 -8.56
N VAL A 33 -5.20 -1.65 -8.55
CA VAL A 33 -5.27 -0.25 -8.12
C VAL A 33 -5.98 0.61 -9.15
N ASN A 34 -5.47 0.69 -10.38
CA ASN A 34 -5.98 1.60 -11.41
C ASN A 34 -7.41 1.31 -11.92
N PRO A 35 -7.94 0.07 -11.85
CA PRO A 35 -9.36 -0.18 -12.11
C PRO A 35 -10.28 0.15 -10.93
N SER A 36 -9.75 0.26 -9.70
CA SER A 36 -10.54 0.42 -8.48
C SER A 36 -10.94 1.87 -8.23
N ASN A 37 -12.21 2.12 -7.98
CA ASN A 37 -12.72 3.43 -7.56
C ASN A 37 -12.39 3.79 -6.10
N LEU A 38 -11.78 2.87 -5.35
CA LEU A 38 -11.39 3.06 -3.96
C LEU A 38 -9.93 3.47 -3.79
N CYS A 39 -9.06 3.09 -4.72
CA CYS A 39 -7.63 3.30 -4.56
C CYS A 39 -7.20 4.70 -4.99
N TYR A 40 -6.30 5.28 -4.20
CA TYR A 40 -5.56 6.49 -4.60
C TYR A 40 -4.29 6.15 -5.39
N GLY A 41 -3.66 5.02 -5.11
CA GLY A 41 -2.40 4.65 -5.77
C GLY A 41 -1.54 3.71 -4.95
N ILE A 42 -0.30 3.61 -5.38
CA ILE A 42 0.78 2.92 -4.66
C ILE A 42 1.88 3.92 -4.32
N VAL A 43 2.45 3.81 -3.12
CA VAL A 43 3.70 4.47 -2.74
C VAL A 43 4.74 3.43 -2.32
N SER A 44 5.94 3.46 -2.88
CA SER A 44 7.01 2.50 -2.61
C SER A 44 8.34 3.18 -2.30
N ASN A 45 9.20 2.52 -1.53
CA ASN A 45 10.56 2.99 -1.24
C ASN A 45 11.61 2.52 -2.26
N SER A 46 11.16 2.05 -3.41
CA SER A 46 11.96 1.48 -4.48
C SER A 46 11.70 2.16 -5.82
N GLU A 47 12.68 2.12 -6.70
CA GLU A 47 12.60 2.64 -8.07
C GLU A 47 13.30 1.71 -9.05
N ARG A 48 12.79 1.66 -10.29
CA ARG A 48 13.46 0.97 -11.40
C ARG A 48 14.73 1.71 -11.79
N ILE A 49 15.81 0.97 -12.06
CA ILE A 49 17.05 1.51 -12.63
C ILE A 49 16.90 1.72 -14.15
N SER A 50 16.09 0.90 -14.82
CA SER A 50 15.83 0.98 -16.26
C SER A 50 14.41 0.50 -16.61
N LYS A 51 13.98 0.69 -17.85
CA LYS A 51 12.64 0.25 -18.30
C LYS A 51 12.42 -1.26 -18.21
N THR A 52 13.49 -2.06 -18.28
CA THR A 52 13.43 -3.52 -18.21
C THR A 52 13.78 -4.08 -16.83
N ASP A 53 14.16 -3.23 -15.88
CA ASP A 53 14.53 -3.64 -14.52
C ASP A 53 13.28 -4.05 -13.74
N GLN A 54 13.07 -5.35 -13.58
CA GLN A 54 11.91 -5.93 -12.89
C GLN A 54 12.03 -5.93 -11.36
N TYR A 55 13.22 -5.67 -10.80
CA TYR A 55 13.44 -5.78 -9.36
C TYR A 55 13.52 -4.43 -8.66
N GLY A 56 14.16 -3.45 -9.30
CA GLY A 56 14.39 -2.14 -8.72
C GLY A 56 15.45 -2.14 -7.63
N LYS A 57 15.83 -0.93 -7.22
CA LYS A 57 16.70 -0.65 -6.06
C LYS A 57 15.93 0.14 -5.01
N LEU A 58 16.46 0.21 -3.80
CA LEU A 58 15.97 1.20 -2.83
C LEU A 58 16.22 2.61 -3.36
N SER A 59 15.20 3.45 -3.30
CA SER A 59 15.31 4.88 -3.60
C SER A 59 15.61 5.64 -2.31
N ASN A 60 16.22 6.83 -2.43
CA ASN A 60 16.33 7.77 -1.31
C ASN A 60 14.97 8.45 -1.03
N GLY A 61 14.11 8.54 -2.04
CA GLY A 61 12.78 9.11 -1.95
C GLY A 61 11.69 8.05 -1.86
N LEU A 62 10.49 8.46 -2.28
CA LEU A 62 9.32 7.60 -2.47
C LEU A 62 8.89 7.67 -3.94
N THR A 63 8.54 6.53 -4.50
CA THR A 63 8.00 6.39 -5.85
C THR A 63 6.48 6.26 -5.75
N TYR A 64 5.76 7.06 -6.52
CA TYR A 64 4.30 7.09 -6.53
C TYR A 64 3.75 6.55 -7.85
N ARG A 65 2.74 5.68 -7.77
CA ARG A 65 1.91 5.22 -8.90
C ARG A 65 0.47 5.57 -8.61
N PHE A 66 0.08 6.80 -8.93
CA PHE A 66 -1.27 7.29 -8.66
C PHE A 66 -2.32 6.69 -9.59
N HIS A 67 -3.49 6.43 -9.04
CA HIS A 67 -4.68 6.11 -9.81
C HIS A 67 -4.95 7.23 -10.83
N ASN A 68 -5.27 6.88 -12.08
CA ASN A 68 -5.40 7.85 -13.18
C ASN A 68 -6.46 8.95 -12.98
N LYS A 69 -7.45 8.71 -12.12
CA LYS A 69 -8.53 9.64 -11.75
C LYS A 69 -8.41 10.22 -10.33
N ILE A 70 -7.23 10.20 -9.71
CA ILE A 70 -7.05 10.85 -8.41
C ILE A 70 -7.34 12.35 -8.52
N ASP A 71 -8.06 12.91 -7.56
CA ASP A 71 -8.29 14.35 -7.51
C ASP A 71 -7.06 15.11 -6.99
N THR A 72 -7.00 16.41 -7.29
CA THR A 72 -5.84 17.25 -6.97
C THR A 72 -5.59 17.38 -5.47
N LEU A 73 -6.63 17.37 -4.64
CA LEU A 73 -6.49 17.53 -3.19
C LEU A 73 -5.90 16.26 -2.57
N SER A 74 -6.45 15.10 -2.88
CA SER A 74 -5.90 13.82 -2.44
C SER A 74 -4.47 13.60 -2.96
N HIS A 75 -4.20 13.93 -4.22
CA HIS A 75 -2.84 13.87 -4.76
C HIS A 75 -1.87 14.73 -3.93
N ALA A 76 -2.20 16.01 -3.68
CA ALA A 76 -1.36 16.92 -2.91
C ALA A 76 -1.14 16.44 -1.46
N ASN A 77 -2.18 15.92 -0.81
CA ASN A 77 -2.07 15.39 0.56
C ASN A 77 -1.18 14.15 0.64
N ILE A 78 -1.22 13.28 -0.38
CA ILE A 78 -0.42 12.05 -0.41
C ILE A 78 1.05 12.34 -0.74
N THR A 79 1.34 13.26 -1.66
CA THR A 79 2.72 13.60 -2.03
C THR A 79 3.53 14.25 -0.93
N GLN A 80 2.88 14.71 0.14
CA GLN A 80 3.55 15.29 1.31
C GLN A 80 4.18 14.22 2.22
N LEU A 81 3.85 12.94 2.03
CA LEU A 81 4.43 11.85 2.81
C LEU A 81 5.96 11.86 2.69
N SER A 82 6.64 12.05 3.81
CA SER A 82 8.09 11.96 3.87
C SER A 82 8.56 10.51 3.95
N ARG A 83 9.81 10.25 3.53
CA ARG A 83 10.41 8.93 3.67
C ARG A 83 10.47 8.46 5.14
N ILE A 84 10.72 9.39 6.06
CA ILE A 84 10.79 9.10 7.50
C ILE A 84 9.43 8.64 8.03
N GLU A 85 8.35 9.31 7.62
CA GLU A 85 6.99 8.92 8.01
C GLU A 85 6.56 7.61 7.37
N PHE A 86 6.89 7.41 6.10
CA PHE A 86 6.67 6.13 5.42
C PHE A 86 7.33 4.98 6.19
N ASP A 87 8.61 5.08 6.54
CA ASP A 87 9.31 4.04 7.28
C ASP A 87 8.74 3.87 8.71
N ARG A 88 8.26 4.95 9.33
CA ARG A 88 7.58 4.93 10.64
C ARG A 88 6.26 4.17 10.59
N ILE A 89 5.47 4.29 9.52
CA ILE A 89 4.22 3.52 9.35
C ILE A 89 4.50 2.02 9.45
N PHE A 90 5.52 1.52 8.73
CA PHE A 90 5.90 0.12 8.81
C PHE A 90 6.42 -0.26 10.20
N LYS A 91 7.26 0.59 10.82
CA LYS A 91 7.78 0.32 12.17
C LYS A 91 6.65 0.20 13.20
N ASN A 92 5.66 1.09 13.12
CA ASN A 92 4.50 1.06 14.01
C ASN A 92 3.69 -0.22 13.79
N TYR A 93 3.43 -0.59 12.53
CA TYR A 93 2.72 -1.81 12.21
C TYR A 93 3.47 -3.07 12.67
N ASP A 94 4.79 -3.13 12.45
CA ASP A 94 5.64 -4.26 12.88
C ASP A 94 5.70 -4.41 14.40
N SER A 95 5.44 -3.32 15.15
CA SER A 95 5.41 -3.32 16.62
C SER A 95 4.09 -3.80 17.24
N LEU A 96 3.04 -3.94 16.43
CA LEU A 96 1.76 -4.51 16.88
C LEU A 96 1.92 -6.00 17.19
N ILE A 97 1.14 -6.50 18.15
CA ILE A 97 1.01 -7.94 18.35
C ILE A 97 0.23 -8.56 17.19
N ASP A 98 0.42 -9.85 16.93
CA ASP A 98 -0.14 -10.49 15.72
C ASP A 98 -1.67 -10.44 15.66
N GLU A 99 -2.35 -10.42 16.80
CA GLU A 99 -3.81 -10.31 16.93
C GLU A 99 -4.34 -8.91 16.54
N GLU A 100 -3.49 -7.88 16.60
CA GLU A 100 -3.82 -6.50 16.23
C GLU A 100 -3.44 -6.17 14.78
N LYS A 101 -2.62 -7.01 14.14
CA LYS A 101 -2.23 -6.82 12.75
C LYS A 101 -3.44 -7.08 11.83
N CYS A 102 -3.74 -6.09 11.00
CA CYS A 102 -4.83 -6.15 10.02
C CYS A 102 -4.27 -5.99 8.60
N ASP A 103 -4.94 -6.58 7.61
CA ASP A 103 -4.59 -6.41 6.18
C ASP A 103 -4.60 -4.91 5.79
N PHE A 104 -5.62 -4.17 6.28
CA PHE A 104 -5.73 -2.73 6.12
C PHE A 104 -5.46 -2.02 7.43
N TYR A 105 -4.47 -1.13 7.42
CA TYR A 105 -4.13 -0.27 8.53
C TYR A 105 -4.76 1.11 8.34
N HIS A 106 -5.55 1.55 9.32
CA HIS A 106 -6.13 2.89 9.31
C HIS A 106 -5.15 3.90 9.87
N LEU A 107 -4.83 4.91 9.05
CA LEU A 107 -4.02 6.05 9.46
C LEU A 107 -4.92 7.27 9.60
N GLU A 108 -4.98 7.78 10.83
CA GLU A 108 -5.65 9.04 11.10
C GLU A 108 -4.91 10.21 10.43
N LYS A 109 -5.60 11.33 10.27
CA LYS A 109 -4.99 12.55 9.75
C LYS A 109 -3.74 12.92 10.56
N ASN A 110 -2.67 13.29 9.85
CA ASN A 110 -1.33 13.60 10.34
C ASN A 110 -0.50 12.40 10.84
N GLN A 111 -0.96 11.15 10.66
CA GLN A 111 -0.13 9.95 10.84
C GLN A 111 0.62 9.61 9.53
N GLY A 112 1.34 10.60 8.99
CA GLY A 112 2.09 10.52 7.73
C GLY A 112 1.34 11.10 6.52
N PHE A 113 0.00 11.14 6.57
CA PHE A 113 -0.82 11.75 5.51
C PHE A 113 -1.66 12.90 6.07
N TYR A 114 -1.86 13.97 5.31
CA TYR A 114 -2.73 15.10 5.70
C TYR A 114 -4.23 14.82 5.52
N MET A 115 -4.60 13.54 5.49
CA MET A 115 -5.97 13.04 5.37
C MET A 115 -6.08 11.67 6.05
N GLU A 116 -7.30 11.27 6.41
CA GLU A 116 -7.57 9.89 6.82
C GLU A 116 -7.47 8.95 5.61
N ILE A 117 -6.84 7.80 5.82
CA ILE A 117 -6.55 6.87 4.75
C ILE A 117 -6.42 5.44 5.28
N LEU A 118 -6.87 4.46 4.49
CA LEU A 118 -6.55 3.06 4.72
C LEU A 118 -5.32 2.71 3.89
N VAL A 119 -4.37 2.00 4.49
CA VAL A 119 -3.17 1.52 3.79
C VAL A 119 -3.05 0.01 3.89
N TYR A 120 -2.62 -0.62 2.80
CA TYR A 120 -2.31 -2.04 2.76
C TYR A 120 -0.79 -2.21 2.62
N PRO A 121 -0.08 -2.64 3.69
CA PRO A 121 1.37 -2.73 3.70
C PRO A 121 1.89 -4.00 3.03
N LEU A 122 2.86 -3.83 2.13
CA LEU A 122 3.60 -4.89 1.45
C LEU A 122 5.09 -4.74 1.75
N VAL A 123 5.76 -5.87 2.04
CA VAL A 123 7.22 -5.93 2.16
C VAL A 123 7.80 -6.88 1.13
N GLY A 124 8.91 -6.48 0.53
CA GLY A 124 9.71 -7.30 -0.36
C GLY A 124 11.10 -7.55 0.22
N LYS A 125 11.91 -8.30 -0.52
CA LYS A 125 13.32 -8.52 -0.20
C LYS A 125 14.13 -7.22 -0.20
N ASP A 126 15.27 -7.24 0.49
CA ASP A 126 16.19 -6.11 0.64
C ASP A 126 15.53 -4.84 1.19
N ASN A 127 14.64 -4.99 2.17
CA ASN A 127 13.92 -3.89 2.83
C ASN A 127 13.03 -3.06 1.88
N LYS A 128 12.63 -3.62 0.73
CA LYS A 128 11.66 -2.97 -0.14
C LYS A 128 10.29 -2.99 0.51
N LYS A 129 9.56 -1.89 0.40
CA LYS A 129 8.31 -1.63 1.10
C LYS A 129 7.38 -0.86 0.18
N CYS A 130 6.09 -1.14 0.29
CA CYS A 130 5.05 -0.50 -0.49
C CYS A 130 3.77 -0.38 0.33
N LEU A 131 3.10 0.77 0.24
CA LEU A 131 1.72 0.95 0.71
C LEU A 131 0.81 1.07 -0.50
N ILE A 132 -0.25 0.27 -0.56
CA ILE A 132 -1.40 0.54 -1.42
C ILE A 132 -2.35 1.44 -0.64
N LEU A 133 -2.79 2.53 -1.26
CA LEU A 133 -3.51 3.62 -0.61
C LEU A 133 -4.99 3.60 -0.99
N PHE A 134 -5.88 3.65 -0.01
CA PHE A 134 -7.33 3.51 -0.18
C PHE A 134 -8.10 4.68 0.48
N ASN A 135 -9.17 5.09 -0.18
CA ASN A 135 -10.10 6.10 0.33
C ASN A 135 -10.91 5.53 1.50
N PHE A 136 -10.58 5.96 2.73
CA PHE A 136 -11.26 5.51 3.95
C PHE A 136 -12.77 5.78 3.90
N ASP A 137 -13.20 6.97 3.49
CA ASP A 137 -14.62 7.37 3.48
C ASP A 137 -15.46 6.55 2.50
N LYS A 138 -14.87 6.11 1.39
CA LYS A 138 -15.54 5.29 0.38
C LYS A 138 -15.42 3.78 0.63
N SER A 139 -14.50 3.37 1.50
CA SER A 139 -14.22 1.96 1.74
C SER A 139 -15.34 1.31 2.54
N LYS A 140 -15.84 0.19 2.03
CA LYS A 140 -16.82 -0.67 2.70
C LYS A 140 -16.23 -2.07 2.83
N GLN A 141 -16.69 -2.81 3.84
CA GLN A 141 -16.24 -4.17 4.13
C GLN A 141 -16.20 -5.05 2.87
N ASP A 142 -17.34 -5.20 2.17
CA ASP A 142 -17.45 -6.03 0.96
C ASP A 142 -16.49 -5.64 -0.17
N ASP A 143 -16.16 -4.36 -0.27
CA ASP A 143 -15.24 -3.89 -1.30
C ASP A 143 -13.79 -4.16 -0.88
N LEU A 144 -13.45 -3.95 0.40
CA LEU A 144 -12.14 -4.26 0.95
C LEU A 144 -11.85 -5.78 0.90
N ASP A 145 -12.84 -6.63 1.16
CA ASP A 145 -12.70 -8.09 1.04
C ASP A 145 -12.32 -8.50 -0.40
N LYS A 146 -13.02 -7.95 -1.40
CA LYS A 146 -12.71 -8.18 -2.83
C LYS A 146 -11.31 -7.67 -3.19
N MET A 147 -10.91 -6.53 -2.62
CA MET A 147 -9.58 -5.98 -2.86
C MET A 147 -8.50 -6.89 -2.26
N THR A 148 -8.69 -7.37 -1.04
CA THR A 148 -7.80 -8.33 -0.38
C THR A 148 -7.65 -9.60 -1.23
N GLU A 149 -8.75 -10.22 -1.66
CA GLU A 149 -8.69 -11.39 -2.54
C GLU A 149 -7.95 -11.10 -3.86
N ALA A 150 -8.19 -9.94 -4.46
CA ALA A 150 -7.53 -9.53 -5.69
C ALA A 150 -6.02 -9.35 -5.47
N ILE A 151 -5.61 -8.76 -4.35
CA ILE A 151 -4.20 -8.54 -4.00
C ILE A 151 -3.50 -9.88 -3.73
N TYR A 152 -4.11 -10.76 -2.94
CA TYR A 152 -3.54 -12.07 -2.61
C TYR A 152 -3.23 -12.91 -3.85
N LYS A 153 -4.14 -12.92 -4.84
CA LYS A 153 -3.92 -13.59 -6.13
C LYS A 153 -2.63 -13.18 -6.84
N PHE A 154 -2.08 -11.99 -6.57
CA PHE A 154 -0.84 -11.54 -7.19
C PHE A 154 0.41 -11.70 -6.32
N ILE A 155 0.23 -11.72 -5.00
CA ILE A 155 1.34 -11.88 -4.04
C ILE A 155 1.72 -13.35 -3.90
N ASP A 156 0.75 -14.26 -3.90
CA ASP A 156 0.98 -15.70 -3.70
C ASP A 156 1.23 -16.47 -5.03
N ASP A 157 1.10 -15.81 -6.19
CA ASP A 157 1.48 -16.31 -7.53
C ASP A 157 3.00 -16.28 -7.73
#